data_AF-A0A2A6CAG7-F1
#
_entry.id   AF-A0A2A6CAG7-F1
#
_cell.length_a   1.000
_cell.length_b   1.000
_cell.length_c   1.000
_cell.angle_alpha   90.00
_cell.angle_beta   90.00
_cell.angle_gamma   90.00
#
_symmetry.space_group_name_H-M   'P 1'
#
loop_
_entity.id
_entity.type
_entity.pdbx_description
1 polymer ?
#
loop_
_entity_poly.entity_id
_entity_poly.type
_entity_poly.pdbx_seq_one_letter_code
_entity_poly.pdbx_strand_id
1 'polypeptide(L)' 'MPCVCCKKNCWYTIASVATHELGHMPGEAGEAEAMATLRLIRACMISQCSDICP' A
#
# COMPACT_ATOMS: atom_id res chain seq x y z
N MET A 1 4.69 7.22 -17.85
CA MET A 1 5.31 6.72 -16.59
C MET A 1 4.70 7.19 -15.26
N PRO A 2 4.03 8.36 -15.12
CA PRO A 2 3.68 8.89 -13.79
C PRO A 2 2.71 8.00 -13.00
N CYS A 3 1.83 7.26 -13.70
CA CYS A 3 0.93 6.29 -13.09
C CYS A 3 1.66 5.21 -12.26
N VAL A 4 2.69 4.58 -12.83
CA VAL A 4 3.43 3.50 -12.16
C VAL A 4 4.17 4.05 -10.94
N CYS A 5 4.76 5.25 -11.05
CA CYS A 5 5.41 5.91 -9.93
C CYS A 5 4.43 6.20 -8.79
N CYS A 6 3.22 6.69 -9.10
CA CYS A 6 2.20 6.93 -8.08
C CYS A 6 1.79 5.64 -7.36
N LYS A 7 1.52 4.56 -8.12
CA LYS A 7 1.18 3.25 -7.53
C LYS A 7 2.30 2.71 -6.64
N LYS A 8 3.56 2.82 -7.08
CA LYS A 8 4.72 2.42 -6.26
C LYS A 8 4.84 3.27 -4.99
N ASN A 9 4.60 4.57 -5.07
CA ASN A 9 4.62 5.45 -3.90
C ASN A 9 3.58 5.00 -2.86
N CYS A 10 2.32 4.81 -3.26
CA CYS A 10 1.28 4.28 -2.38
C CYS A 10 1.69 2.95 -1.72
N TRP A 11 2.29 2.05 -2.50
CA TRP A 11 2.78 0.77 -1.97
C TRP A 11 3.86 0.97 -0.90
N TYR A 12 4.94 1.68 -1.22
CA TYR A 12 6.07 1.86 -0.30
C TYR A 12 5.69 2.62 0.97
N THR A 13 4.92 3.71 0.85
CA THR A 13 4.51 4.50 2.02
C THR A 13 3.68 3.68 2.98
N ILE A 14 2.65 2.98 2.50
CA ILE A 14 1.74 2.24 3.39
C ILE A 14 2.41 0.99 3.93
N ALA A 15 3.20 0.26 3.12
CA ALA A 15 3.95 -0.89 3.61
C ALA A 15 4.97 -0.50 4.68
N SER A 16 5.65 0.65 4.51
CA SER A 16 6.59 1.18 5.51
C SER A 16 5.89 1.52 6.83
N VAL A 17 4.77 2.24 6.76
CA VAL A 17 3.96 2.57 7.95
C VAL A 17 3.45 1.30 8.63
N ALA A 18 2.87 0.37 7.88
CA ALA A 18 2.38 -0.89 8.45
C ALA A 18 3.51 -1.70 9.11
N THR A 19 4.69 -1.76 8.49
CA THR A 19 5.86 -2.44 9.07
C THR A 19 6.30 -1.78 10.38
N HIS A 20 6.28 -0.45 10.44
CA HIS A 20 6.61 0.30 11.67
C HIS A 20 5.60 0.03 12.78
N GLU A 21 4.30 0.08 12.49
CA GLU A 21 3.24 -0.12 13.49
C GLU A 21 3.14 -1.58 13.99
N LEU A 22 3.40 -2.55 13.11
CA LEU A 22 3.36 -3.98 13.46
C LEU A 22 4.67 -4.47 14.10
N GLY A 23 5.79 -3.80 13.82
CA GLY A 23 7.13 -4.24 14.23
C GLY A 23 7.70 -5.39 13.39
N HIS A 24 6.99 -5.81 12.33
CA HIS A 24 7.40 -6.85 11.38
C HIS A 24 6.76 -6.59 10.01
N MET A 25 7.15 -7.34 8.98
CA MET A 25 6.52 -7.16 7.67
C MET A 25 5.05 -7.63 7.71
N PRO A 26 4.11 -6.88 7.09
CA PRO A 26 2.73 -7.29 6.97
C PRO A 26 2.60 -8.67 6.31
N GLY A 27 1.93 -9.61 6.99
CA GLY A 27 1.73 -10.98 6.55
C GLY A 27 2.53 -12.01 7.34
N GLU A 28 3.52 -11.60 8.14
CA GLU A 28 4.25 -12.51 9.03
C GLU A 28 3.34 -13.08 10.14
N ALA A 29 2.40 -12.29 10.65
CA ALA A 29 1.41 -12.76 11.63
C ALA A 29 0.21 -13.47 11.00
N GLY A 30 0.09 -13.46 9.66
CA GLY A 30 -0.93 -14.19 8.91
C GLY A 30 -1.57 -13.41 7.75
N GLU A 31 -2.37 -14.12 6.95
CA GLU A 31 -2.98 -13.58 5.72
C GLU A 31 -3.90 -12.37 5.96
N ALA A 32 -4.63 -12.36 7.08
CA ALA A 32 -5.55 -11.28 7.41
C ALA A 32 -4.84 -9.91 7.53
N GLU A 33 -3.63 -9.90 8.07
CA GLU A 33 -2.81 -8.70 8.22
C GLU A 33 -2.30 -8.20 6.87
N ALA A 34 -1.83 -9.11 6.02
CA ALA A 34 -1.44 -8.79 4.64
C ALA A 34 -2.64 -8.19 3.88
N MET A 35 -3.81 -8.81 3.98
CA MET A 35 -5.04 -8.35 3.35
C MET A 35 -5.49 -6.97 3.86
N ALA A 36 -5.37 -6.69 5.16
CA ALA A 36 -5.64 -5.38 5.72
C ALA A 36 -4.73 -4.31 5.11
N THR A 37 -3.42 -4.59 5.02
CA THR A 37 -2.44 -3.67 4.44
C THR A 37 -2.67 -3.46 2.94
N LEU A 38 -2.95 -4.53 2.19
CA LEU A 38 -3.24 -4.47 0.75
C LEU A 38 -4.50 -3.63 0.46
N ARG A 39 -5.52 -3.70 1.33
CA ARG A 39 -6.72 -2.84 1.22
C ARG A 39 -6.37 -1.37 1.37
N LEU A 40 -5.50 -1.01 2.31
CA LEU A 40 -5.04 0.37 2.48
C LEU A 40 -4.23 0.83 1.27
N ILE A 41 -3.31 0.01 0.77
CA ILE A 41 -2.53 0.32 -0.44
C ILE A 41 -3.46 0.58 -1.62
N ARG A 42 -4.46 -0.29 -1.82
CA ARG A 42 -5.45 -0.13 -2.89
C ARG A 42 -6.26 1.16 -2.72
N ALA A 43 -6.67 1.50 -1.50
CA ALA A 43 -7.39 2.74 -1.23
C ALA A 43 -6.55 3.97 -1.64
N CYS A 44 -5.26 4.00 -1.29
CA CYS A 44 -4.34 5.05 -1.73
C CYS A 44 -4.24 5.14 -3.26
N MET A 45 -4.09 4.01 -3.94
CA MET A 45 -3.99 4.01 -5.42
C MET A 45 -5.25 4.57 -6.08
N ILE A 46 -6.43 4.25 -5.57
CA ILE A 46 -7.70 4.76 -6.09
C ILE A 46 -7.84 6.25 -5.80
N SER A 47 -7.49 6.69 -4.59
CA SER A 47 -7.69 8.09 -4.18
C SER A 47 -6.63 9.05 -4.74
N GLN A 48 -5.38 8.61 -4.90
CA GLN A 48 -4.27 9.49 -5.28
C GLN A 48 -3.79 9.29 -6.72
N CYS A 49 -4.02 8.12 -7.31
CA CYS A 49 -3.48 7.82 -8.64
C CYS A 49 -4.54 7.73 -9.74
N SER A 50 -5.83 7.84 -9.43
CA SER A 50 -6.92 7.71 -10.43
C SER A 50 -6.80 8.74 -11.55
N ASP A 51 -6.54 10.00 -11.23
CA ASP A 51 -6.37 11.06 -12.24
C ASP A 51 -5.05 10.93 -13.03
N ILE A 52 -4.08 10.17 -12.51
CA ILE A 52 -2.76 9.96 -13.11
C ILE A 52 -2.73 8.70 -13.98
N CYS A 53 -3.62 7.75 -13.70
CA CYS A 53 -3.75 6.43 -14.31
C CYS A 53 -5.12 6.27 -14.99
N PRO A 54 -5.31 6.82 -16.21
CA PRO A 54 -6.54 6.61 -16.97
C PRO A 54 -6.75 5.13 -17.35
#